data_AF-A0A7S3VZV7-F1
#
_entry.id   AF-A0A7S3VZV7-F1
#
_cell.length_a   1.000
_cell.length_b   1.000
_cell.length_c   1.000
_cell.angle_alpha   90.00
_cell.angle_beta   90.00
_cell.angle_gamma   90.00
#
_symmetry.space_group_name_H-M   'P 1'
#
loop_
_entity.id
_entity.type
_entity.pdbx_description
1 polymer ?
#
loop_
_entity_poly.entity_id
_entity_poly.type
_entity_poly.pdbx_seq_one_letter_code
_entity_poly.pdbx_strand_id
1 'polypeptide(L)'
;YDEVAEEVDLFPYKVVDAGDKVEIECPNAGRRLAPQEISAHVLRKLREDAADFLKAKIDKAVVTVPAYFNDAQRQATKNAAKIAGLDVLRICNEPTMAALAYGLDQKNMATVA
;
A
#
# COMPACT_ATOMS: atom_id res chain seq x y z
N TYR A 1 -15.54 1.80 10.75
CA TYR A 1 -16.47 2.54 9.89
C TYR A 1 -16.55 4.00 10.35
N ASP A 2 -16.52 4.27 11.66
CA ASP A 2 -16.59 5.63 12.21
C ASP A 2 -15.53 6.62 11.70
N GLU A 3 -14.30 6.18 11.42
CA GLU A 3 -13.23 7.06 10.90
C GLU A 3 -13.49 7.60 9.49
N VAL A 4 -14.38 6.97 8.71
CA VAL A 4 -14.63 7.32 7.30
C VAL A 4 -16.07 7.76 7.06
N ALA A 5 -16.92 7.81 8.10
CA ALA A 5 -18.36 8.00 7.96
C ALA A 5 -18.73 9.32 7.25
N GLU A 6 -17.97 10.40 7.46
CA GLU A 6 -18.19 11.70 6.80
C GLU A 6 -17.71 11.73 5.34
N GLU A 7 -16.80 10.83 4.98
CA GLU A 7 -16.19 10.79 3.64
C GLU A 7 -16.90 9.81 2.69
N VAL A 8 -17.71 8.87 3.22
CA VAL A 8 -18.40 7.85 2.40
C VAL A 8 -19.27 8.48 1.31
N ASP A 9 -19.95 9.59 1.61
CA ASP A 9 -20.84 10.28 0.67
C ASP A 9 -20.10 11.00 -0.47
N LEU A 10 -18.78 11.23 -0.33
CA LEU A 10 -17.95 11.84 -1.37
C LEU A 10 -17.50 10.82 -2.42
N PHE A 11 -17.57 9.52 -2.12
CA PHE A 11 -17.04 8.49 -3.01
C PHE A 11 -18.07 8.01 -4.03
N PRO A 12 -17.66 7.79 -5.30
CA PRO A 12 -18.55 7.25 -6.33
C PRO A 12 -18.80 5.73 -6.16
N TYR A 13 -18.13 5.08 -5.21
CA TYR A 13 -18.26 3.65 -4.92
C TYR A 13 -18.90 3.45 -3.55
N LYS A 14 -19.62 2.34 -3.40
CA LYS A 14 -20.40 2.08 -2.20
C LYS A 14 -19.56 1.36 -1.14
N VAL A 15 -19.40 2.03 -0.01
CA VAL A 15 -18.78 1.47 1.19
C VAL A 15 -19.88 0.81 2.04
N VAL A 16 -19.62 -0.40 2.51
CA VAL A 16 -20.55 -1.19 3.30
C VAL A 16 -19.93 -1.46 4.66
N ASP A 17 -20.69 -1.20 5.72
CA ASP A 17 -20.33 -1.60 7.07
C ASP A 17 -20.62 -3.10 7.25
N ALA A 18 -19.58 -3.88 7.54
CA ALA A 18 -19.67 -5.30 7.90
C ALA A 18 -19.34 -5.52 9.39
N GLY A 19 -19.68 -4.55 10.25
CA GLY A 19 -19.48 -4.58 11.70
C GLY A 19 -18.08 -4.08 12.06
N ASP A 20 -17.18 -4.99 12.46
CA ASP A 20 -15.79 -4.63 12.79
C ASP A 20 -14.93 -4.32 11.56
N LYS A 21 -15.48 -4.50 10.35
CA LYS A 21 -14.74 -4.35 9.09
C LYS A 21 -15.52 -3.50 8.11
N VAL A 22 -14.78 -2.71 7.36
CA VAL A 22 -15.28 -1.96 6.22
C VAL A 22 -15.06 -2.80 4.97
N GLU A 23 -16.09 -2.93 4.12
CA GLU A 23 -16.00 -3.58 2.83
C GLU A 23 -16.45 -2.63 1.72
N ILE A 24 -15.93 -2.80 0.52
CA ILE A 24 -16.30 -2.01 -0.65
C ILE A 24 -17.05 -2.91 -1.62
N GLU A 25 -18.24 -2.48 -2.03
CA GLU A 25 -19.04 -3.18 -3.04
C GLU A 25 -18.39 -2.97 -4.41
N CYS A 26 -17.94 -4.05 -5.03
CA CYS A 26 -17.29 -4.02 -6.35
C CYS A 26 -18.19 -4.73 -7.38
N PRO A 27 -19.00 -3.98 -8.15
CA PRO A 27 -19.91 -4.56 -9.15
C PRO A 27 -19.17 -5.44 -10.18
N ASN A 28 -18.00 -4.98 -10.64
CA ASN A 28 -17.20 -5.69 -11.63
C ASN A 28 -16.62 -7.01 -11.12
N ALA A 29 -16.40 -7.12 -9.80
CA ALA A 29 -15.91 -8.34 -9.17
C ALA A 29 -17.05 -9.26 -8.70
N GLY A 30 -18.30 -8.79 -8.76
CA GLY A 30 -19.49 -9.49 -8.27
C GLY A 30 -19.46 -9.80 -6.77
N ARG A 31 -18.58 -9.13 -6.00
CA ARG A 31 -18.36 -9.41 -4.58
C ARG A 31 -17.96 -8.15 -3.81
N ARG A 32 -18.04 -8.23 -2.49
CA ARG A 32 -17.47 -7.24 -1.58
C ARG A 32 -16.00 -7.55 -1.35
N LEU A 33 -15.17 -6.51 -1.34
CA LEU A 33 -13.74 -6.62 -1.12
C LEU A 33 -13.35 -5.82 0.10
N ALA A 34 -12.46 -6.38 0.92
CA ALA A 34 -11.85 -5.61 1.99
C ALA A 34 -10.83 -4.62 1.42
N PRO A 35 -10.59 -3.46 2.07
CA PRO A 35 -9.62 -2.47 1.62
C PRO A 35 -8.22 -3.06 1.37
N GLN A 36 -7.80 -4.01 2.19
CA GLN A 36 -6.48 -4.65 2.05
C GLN A 36 -6.39 -5.52 0.79
N GLU A 37 -7.50 -6.12 0.34
CA GLU A 37 -7.54 -6.88 -0.92
C GLU A 37 -7.41 -5.95 -2.13
N ILE A 38 -8.05 -4.78 -2.09
CA ILE A 38 -7.93 -3.76 -3.13
C ILE A 38 -6.48 -3.24 -3.19
N SER A 39 -5.89 -2.90 -2.04
CA SER A 39 -4.47 -2.53 -1.98
C SER A 39 -3.55 -3.65 -2.50
N ALA A 40 -3.90 -4.91 -2.25
CA ALA A 40 -3.14 -6.05 -2.78
C ALA A 40 -3.18 -6.13 -4.32
N HIS A 41 -4.27 -5.72 -4.97
CA HIS A 41 -4.32 -5.63 -6.44
C HIS A 41 -3.33 -4.59 -6.98
N VAL A 42 -3.23 -3.42 -6.32
CA VAL A 42 -2.25 -2.38 -6.68
C VAL A 42 -0.83 -2.90 -6.51
N LEU A 43 -0.52 -3.51 -5.35
CA LEU A 43 0.80 -4.06 -5.07
C LEU A 43 1.18 -5.20 -6.01
N ARG A 44 0.21 -6.04 -6.40
CA ARG A 44 0.43 -7.14 -7.36
C ARG A 44 0.82 -6.57 -8.73
N LYS A 45 0.13 -5.52 -9.19
CA LYS A 45 0.47 -4.87 -10.45
C LYS A 45 1.87 -4.26 -10.43
N LEU A 46 2.23 -3.56 -9.36
CA LEU A 46 3.59 -3.00 -9.19
C LEU A 46 4.67 -4.09 -9.16
N ARG A 47 4.40 -5.22 -8.50
CA ARG A 47 5.29 -6.38 -8.48
C ARG A 47 5.48 -6.96 -9.88
N GLU A 48 4.40 -7.12 -10.64
CA GLU A 48 4.44 -7.62 -12.02
C GLU A 48 5.24 -6.69 -12.93
N ASP A 49 5.01 -5.37 -12.85
CA ASP A 49 5.77 -4.37 -13.62
C ASP A 49 7.27 -4.41 -13.28
N ALA A 50 7.61 -4.49 -11.99
CA ALA A 50 9.00 -4.61 -11.55
C ALA A 50 9.65 -5.93 -12.00
N ALA A 51 8.90 -7.04 -11.94
CA ALA A 51 9.35 -8.34 -12.41
C ALA A 51 9.61 -8.35 -13.92
N ASP A 52 8.73 -7.72 -14.69
CA ASP A 52 8.86 -7.57 -16.14
C ASP A 52 10.04 -6.68 -16.53
N PHE A 53 10.30 -5.63 -15.76
CA PHE A 53 11.45 -4.75 -15.96
C PHE A 53 12.78 -5.46 -15.65
N LEU A 54 12.86 -6.17 -14.53
CA LEU A 54 14.08 -6.84 -14.06
C LEU A 54 14.27 -8.25 -14.67
N LYS A 55 13.27 -8.78 -15.38
CA LYS A 55 13.21 -10.16 -15.88
C LYS A 55 13.48 -11.20 -14.79
N ALA A 56 13.01 -10.91 -13.58
CA ALA A 56 13.25 -11.71 -12.39
C ALA A 56 12.01 -11.76 -11.49
N LYS A 57 11.88 -12.84 -10.71
CA LYS A 57 10.81 -12.97 -9.74
C LYS A 57 11.04 -12.02 -8.55
N ILE A 58 10.00 -11.29 -8.16
CA ILE A 58 10.04 -10.36 -7.03
C ILE A 58 9.21 -10.94 -5.88
N ASP A 59 9.91 -11.38 -4.84
CA ASP A 59 9.29 -12.05 -3.68
C ASP A 59 9.31 -11.20 -2.40
N LYS A 60 10.14 -10.17 -2.34
CA LYS A 60 10.40 -9.37 -1.12
C LYS A 60 10.29 -7.88 -1.40
N ALA A 61 9.75 -7.13 -0.45
CA ALA A 61 9.60 -5.68 -0.58
C ALA A 61 9.75 -4.94 0.76
N VAL A 62 10.12 -3.66 0.66
CA VAL A 62 9.93 -2.66 1.72
C VAL A 62 8.74 -1.81 1.30
N VAL A 63 7.78 -1.61 2.20
CA VAL A 63 6.54 -0.89 1.89
C VAL A 63 6.45 0.34 2.78
N THR A 64 6.07 1.48 2.21
CA THR A 64 5.91 2.72 2.95
C THR A 64 4.49 2.88 3.47
N VAL A 65 4.36 3.59 4.59
CA VAL A 65 3.07 4.00 5.17
C VAL A 65 3.17 5.44 5.66
N PRO A 66 2.05 6.18 5.74
CA PRO A 66 2.01 7.49 6.36
C PRO A 66 2.48 7.44 7.82
N ALA A 67 3.16 8.48 8.28
CA ALA A 67 3.74 8.51 9.63
C ALA A 67 2.69 8.41 10.75
N TYR A 68 1.48 8.92 10.49
CA TYR A 68 0.35 8.92 11.42
C TYR A 68 -0.46 7.63 11.44
N PHE A 69 -0.10 6.62 10.62
CA PHE A 69 -0.80 5.34 10.65
C PHE A 69 -0.64 4.64 12.01
N ASN A 70 -1.77 4.19 12.55
CA ASN A 70 -1.82 3.36 13.75
C ASN A 70 -1.41 1.90 13.44
N ASP A 71 -1.24 1.09 14.48
CA ASP A 71 -0.78 -0.30 14.33
C ASP A 71 -1.73 -1.17 13.49
N ALA A 72 -3.04 -0.96 13.60
CA ALA A 72 -4.04 -1.70 12.84
C ALA A 72 -3.92 -1.41 11.33
N GLN A 73 -3.78 -0.14 10.96
CA GLN A 73 -3.57 0.29 9.57
C GLN A 73 -2.23 -0.21 9.02
N ARG A 74 -1.15 -0.16 9.82
CA ARG A 74 0.16 -0.73 9.44
C ARG A 74 0.06 -2.23 9.17
N GLN A 75 -0.64 -2.97 10.03
CA GLN A 75 -0.85 -4.39 9.85
C GLN A 75 -1.74 -4.70 8.63
N ALA A 76 -2.76 -3.87 8.37
CA ALA A 76 -3.59 -3.98 7.17
C ALA A 76 -2.76 -3.81 5.89
N THR A 77 -1.86 -2.82 5.82
CA THR A 77 -0.95 -2.65 4.68
C THR A 77 0.00 -3.83 4.52
N LYS A 78 0.53 -4.37 5.63
CA LYS A 78 1.36 -5.58 5.59
C LYS A 78 0.59 -6.81 5.09
N ASN A 79 -0.67 -6.94 5.49
CA ASN A 79 -1.55 -8.02 5.03
C ASN A 79 -1.84 -7.87 3.53
N ALA A 80 -2.09 -6.65 3.03
CA ALA A 80 -2.26 -6.38 1.61
C ALA A 80 -1.04 -6.85 0.79
N ALA A 81 0.17 -6.53 1.25
CA ALA A 81 1.40 -6.98 0.59
C ALA A 81 1.54 -8.51 0.61
N LYS A 82 1.17 -9.17 1.71
CA LYS A 82 1.16 -10.64 1.78
C LYS A 82 0.17 -11.26 0.80
N ILE A 83 -1.04 -10.69 0.66
CA ILE A 83 -2.06 -11.11 -0.34
C ILE A 83 -1.56 -10.87 -1.77
N ALA A 84 -0.74 -9.85 -1.98
CA ALA A 84 -0.06 -9.59 -3.25
C ALA A 84 1.13 -10.55 -3.51
N GLY A 85 1.45 -11.46 -2.58
CA GLY A 85 2.57 -12.40 -2.71
C GLY A 85 3.95 -11.76 -2.48
N LEU A 86 4.00 -10.68 -1.69
CA LEU A 86 5.24 -10.02 -1.28
C LEU A 86 5.52 -10.28 0.21
N ASP A 87 6.73 -10.73 0.51
CA ASP A 87 7.25 -10.79 1.88
C ASP A 87 7.78 -9.40 2.28
N VAL A 88 7.12 -8.80 3.28
CA VAL A 88 7.43 -7.43 3.73
C VAL A 88 8.59 -7.46 4.71
N LEU A 89 9.76 -7.06 4.24
CA LEU A 89 10.98 -6.98 5.04
C LEU A 89 10.91 -5.87 6.08
N ARG A 90 10.32 -4.73 5.71
CA ARG A 90 10.15 -3.58 6.60
C ARG A 90 8.99 -2.72 6.15
N ILE A 91 8.24 -2.20 7.13
CA ILE A 91 7.34 -1.07 6.95
C ILE A 91 8.10 0.19 7.35
N CYS A 92 8.21 1.15 6.45
CA CYS A 92 8.90 2.42 6.68
C CYS A 92 7.92 3.59 6.65
N ASN A 93 8.21 4.64 7.41
CA ASN A 93 7.45 5.87 7.29
C ASN A 93 7.83 6.57 5.98
N GLU A 94 6.83 7.04 5.23
CA GLU A 94 7.01 7.82 4.01
C GLU A 94 7.96 9.01 4.16
N PRO A 95 7.81 9.92 5.16
CA PRO A 95 8.72 11.07 5.27
C PRO A 95 10.17 10.64 5.54
N THR A 96 10.38 9.52 6.22
CA THR A 96 11.72 8.97 6.46
C THR A 96 12.34 8.44 5.16
N MET A 97 11.57 7.76 4.32
CA MET A 97 12.04 7.30 3.02
C MET A 97 12.29 8.45 2.04
N ALA A 98 11.47 9.49 2.08
CA ALA A 98 11.67 10.70 1.29
C ALA A 98 12.98 11.41 1.69
N ALA A 99 13.23 11.57 2.98
CA ALA A 99 14.48 12.13 3.50
C ALA A 99 15.70 11.28 3.12
N LEU A 100 15.57 9.94 3.19
CA LEU A 100 16.64 9.03 2.76
C LEU A 100 16.95 9.17 1.27
N ALA A 101 15.92 9.23 0.42
CA ALA A 101 16.08 9.43 -1.02
C ALA A 101 16.80 10.74 -1.33
N TYR A 102 16.38 11.85 -0.70
CA TYR A 102 17.03 13.15 -0.85
C TYR A 102 18.49 13.15 -0.37
N GLY A 103 18.78 12.52 0.77
CA GLY A 103 20.14 12.40 1.31
C GLY A 103 21.08 11.55 0.45
N LEU A 104 20.55 10.54 -0.27
CA LEU A 104 21.30 9.76 -1.25
C LEU A 104 21.54 10.56 -2.54
N ASP A 105 20.54 11.28 -3.02
CA ASP A 105 20.64 12.10 -4.23
C ASP A 105 21.69 13.21 -4.09
N GLN A 106 21.71 13.90 -2.93
CA GLN A 106 22.73 14.92 -2.64
C GLN A 106 24.16 14.35 -2.61
N LYS A 107 24.36 13.11 -2.14
CA LYS A 107 25.68 12.46 -2.17
C LYS A 107 26.15 12.12 -3.58
N ASN A 108 25.23 11.82 -4.50
CA ASN A 108 25.55 11.58 -5.90
C ASN A 108 25.81 12.88 -6.67
N MET A 109 25.17 14.00 -6.28
CA MET A 109 25.45 15.33 -6.83
C MET A 109 26.76 15.95 -6.35
N ALA A 110 27.32 15.47 -5.24
CA ALA A 110 28.66 15.84 -4.81
C ALA A 110 29.69 15.23 -5.79
N THR A 111 29.86 15.89 -6.94
CA THR A 111 31.01 15.68 -7.81
C THR A 111 32.24 15.96 -6.98
N VAL A 112 33.02 14.93 -6.68
CA VAL A 112 34.38 15.09 -6.17
C VAL A 112 35.17 15.71 -7.32
N ALA A 113 35.33 17.03 -7.26
CA ALA A 113 36.28 17.79 -8.05
C ALA A 113 37.62 17.85 -7.31
#